data_AF-H0I476-F1
#
_entry.id   AF-H0I476-F1
#
_cell.length_a   1.000
_cell.length_b   1.000
_cell.length_c   1.000
_cell.angle_alpha   90.00
_cell.angle_beta   90.00
_cell.angle_gamma   90.00
#
_symmetry.space_group_name_H-M   'P 1'
#
loop_
_entity.id
_entity.type
_entity.pdbx_description
1 polymer ?
#
loop_
_entity_poly.entity_id
_entity_poly.type
_entity_poly.pdbx_seq_one_letter_code
_entity_poly.pdbx_strand_id
1 'polypeptide(L)'
;DGLPLYRQEAIFARSGVELDRTVMAPWMGKVGFELQPLADYVLERIKQAERIFADETRLPTLAPGTGKTKTAWLWAYARDDNPFGGASPPMVAFRFEDNRGGECVERHLEGYRGILQVDGYAAYNRLAQSAGANEGVIMAACFAHVRRKFYELHVNGSSELATETVTTMARLWQIEDGVRGQAPELRLKHRQENSATIVAELFDMWEKELPRISGKSKLAEAIRYALARRVALERFLADGRIEIDSNIVERAIRPQTITRKNSLFAGSDGGGRAWATIATMLQTAKMNHVDPYAWLKLTLERIAQGWSISKIEDLMPWNFEAQTV
;
A
#
# COMPACT_ATOMS: atom_id res chain seq x y z
N ASP A 1 -1.39 -3.18 17.97
CA ASP A 1 -2.22 -2.31 18.85
C ASP A 1 -2.04 -0.82 18.63
N GLY A 2 -0.91 -0.37 18.05
CA GLY A 2 -0.76 1.04 17.69
C GLY A 2 -0.88 1.97 18.91
N LEU A 3 -0.33 1.54 20.04
CA LEU A 3 -0.47 2.21 21.33
C LEU A 3 0.63 3.28 21.47
N PRO A 4 0.29 4.56 21.63
CA PRO A 4 1.28 5.64 21.76
C PRO A 4 2.06 5.54 23.07
N LEU A 5 3.29 6.04 23.07
CA LEU A 5 4.22 5.94 24.20
C LEU A 5 3.66 6.49 25.51
N TYR A 6 2.93 7.61 25.49
CA TYR A 6 2.32 8.18 26.70
C TYR A 6 1.25 7.27 27.34
N ARG A 7 0.59 6.42 26.53
CA ARG A 7 -0.35 5.42 27.06
C ARG A 7 0.39 4.19 27.59
N GLN A 8 1.51 3.81 26.96
CA GLN A 8 2.37 2.75 27.45
C GLN A 8 2.98 3.12 28.82
N GLU A 9 3.49 4.35 28.95
CA GLU A 9 3.97 4.94 30.20
C GLU A 9 2.93 4.79 31.33
N ALA A 10 1.68 5.19 31.07
CA ALA A 10 0.59 5.03 32.04
C ALA A 10 0.24 3.55 32.35
N ILE A 11 0.43 2.63 31.40
CA ILE A 11 0.23 1.19 31.62
C ILE A 11 1.33 0.63 32.53
N PHE A 12 2.59 0.96 32.26
CA PHE A 12 3.73 0.54 33.07
C PHE A 12 3.62 1.07 34.50
N ALA A 13 3.24 2.34 34.67
CA ALA A 13 3.05 2.95 35.99
C ALA A 13 2.00 2.20 36.83
N ARG A 14 0.92 1.70 36.22
CA ARG A 14 -0.08 0.87 36.94
C ARG A 14 0.47 -0.46 37.44
N SER A 15 1.58 -0.92 36.88
CA SER A 15 2.28 -2.15 37.31
C SER A 15 3.49 -1.84 38.21
N GLY A 16 3.63 -0.60 38.69
CA GLY A 16 4.76 -0.18 39.52
C GLY A 16 6.08 0.01 38.75
N VAL A 17 6.04 0.07 37.42
CA VAL A 17 7.22 0.29 36.57
C VAL A 17 7.23 1.73 36.07
N GLU A 18 8.18 2.53 36.53
CA GLU A 18 8.39 3.89 36.04
C GLU A 18 9.21 3.87 34.75
N LEU A 19 8.52 4.10 33.62
CA LEU A 19 9.15 4.15 32.31
C LEU A 19 8.59 5.33 31.50
N ASP A 20 9.33 6.45 31.53
CA ASP A 20 8.94 7.70 30.89
C ASP A 20 9.07 7.64 29.35
N ARG A 21 8.18 8.33 28.65
CA ARG A 21 8.23 8.48 27.18
C ARG A 21 9.53 9.10 26.66
N THR A 22 10.20 9.94 27.44
CA THR A 22 11.52 10.53 27.15
C THR A 22 12.63 9.49 27.12
N VAL A 23 12.42 8.33 27.76
CA VAL A 23 13.29 7.16 27.69
C VAL A 23 12.88 6.25 26.53
N MET A 24 11.58 5.97 26.38
CA MET A 24 11.09 5.08 25.32
C MET A 24 11.25 5.65 23.90
N ALA A 25 11.12 6.97 23.72
CA ALA A 25 11.23 7.58 22.39
C ALA A 25 12.64 7.43 21.77
N PRO A 26 13.75 7.69 22.50
CA PRO A 26 15.09 7.32 22.05
C PRO A 26 15.24 5.85 21.71
N TRP A 27 14.64 4.93 22.48
CA TRP A 27 14.67 3.49 22.16
C TRP A 27 13.99 3.18 20.82
N MET A 28 12.84 3.78 20.53
CA MET A 28 12.20 3.64 19.23
C MET A 28 13.08 4.18 18.10
N GLY A 29 13.78 5.29 18.33
CA GLY A 29 14.78 5.82 17.39
C GLY A 29 15.93 4.84 17.16
N LYS A 30 16.47 4.23 18.22
CA LYS A 30 17.55 3.25 18.14
C LYS A 30 17.12 1.98 17.42
N VAL A 31 15.95 1.42 17.74
CA VAL A 31 15.39 0.27 17.02
C VAL A 31 15.18 0.60 15.54
N GLY A 32 14.63 1.79 15.24
CA GLY A 32 14.49 2.25 13.86
C GLY A 32 15.82 2.33 13.13
N PHE A 33 16.88 2.81 13.79
CA PHE A 33 18.23 2.85 13.23
C PHE A 33 18.78 1.44 12.93
N GLU A 34 18.70 0.52 13.89
CA GLU A 34 19.22 -0.86 13.71
C GLU A 34 18.47 -1.65 12.62
N LEU A 35 17.16 -1.38 12.45
CA LEU A 35 16.33 -2.04 11.45
C LEU A 35 16.39 -1.39 10.07
N GLN A 36 17.03 -0.22 9.94
CA GLN A 36 17.06 0.53 8.67
C GLN A 36 17.61 -0.30 7.50
N PRO A 37 18.76 -1.01 7.61
CA PRO A 37 19.27 -1.81 6.50
C PRO A 37 18.29 -2.89 6.05
N LEU A 38 17.53 -3.47 6.98
CA LEU A 38 16.52 -4.49 6.69
C LEU A 38 15.32 -3.89 5.94
N ALA A 39 14.86 -2.70 6.34
CA ALA A 39 13.78 -2.01 5.65
C ALA A 39 14.18 -1.49 4.25
N ASP A 40 15.46 -1.17 4.05
CA ASP A 40 16.01 -0.86 2.73
C ASP A 40 16.11 -2.11 1.85
N TYR A 41 16.57 -3.22 2.42
CA TYR A 41 16.59 -4.51 1.75
C TYR A 41 15.19 -4.95 1.27
N VAL A 42 14.15 -4.78 2.10
CA VAL A 42 12.76 -5.05 1.71
C VAL A 42 12.33 -4.21 0.50
N LEU A 43 12.66 -2.91 0.46
CA LEU A 43 12.30 -2.07 -0.69
C LEU A 43 13.02 -2.52 -1.97
N GLU A 44 14.30 -2.87 -1.89
CA GLU A 44 15.04 -3.38 -3.05
C GLU A 44 14.45 -4.70 -3.55
N ARG A 45 14.03 -5.60 -2.66
CA ARG A 45 13.33 -6.85 -3.03
C ARG A 45 11.96 -6.59 -3.66
N ILE A 46 11.24 -5.57 -3.21
CA ILE A 46 9.98 -5.13 -3.84
C ILE A 46 10.24 -4.66 -5.27
N LYS A 47 11.28 -3.84 -5.49
CA LYS A 47 11.65 -3.31 -6.81
C LYS A 47 12.10 -4.40 -7.80
N GLN A 48 12.43 -5.60 -7.34
CA GLN A 48 12.74 -6.75 -8.20
C GLN A 48 11.49 -7.50 -8.70
N ALA A 49 10.30 -7.16 -8.20
CA ALA A 49 9.06 -7.82 -8.59
C ALA A 49 8.60 -7.41 -9.99
N GLU A 50 7.82 -8.27 -10.63
CA GLU A 50 7.16 -7.93 -11.90
C GLU A 50 6.01 -6.93 -11.71
N ARG A 51 5.38 -6.97 -10.54
CA ARG A 51 4.28 -6.10 -10.13
C ARG A 51 4.47 -5.65 -8.69
N ILE A 52 4.24 -4.36 -8.47
CA ILE A 52 4.14 -3.78 -7.13
C ILE A 52 2.89 -2.92 -7.02
N PHE A 53 2.44 -2.71 -5.79
CA PHE A 53 1.41 -1.74 -5.46
C PHE A 53 2.05 -0.51 -4.83
N ALA A 54 1.45 0.65 -5.06
CA ALA A 54 1.77 1.85 -4.29
C ALA A 54 0.51 2.58 -3.84
N ASP A 55 0.58 3.13 -2.64
CA ASP A 55 -0.42 4.00 -2.03
C ASP A 55 0.28 4.83 -0.94
N GLU A 56 -0.41 5.83 -0.40
CA GLU A 56 0.16 6.74 0.56
C GLU A 56 -0.88 7.27 1.53
N THR A 57 -0.45 7.49 2.76
CA THR A 57 -1.32 8.04 3.79
C THR A 57 -0.64 9.19 4.51
N ARG A 58 -1.44 10.16 4.94
CA ARG A 58 -0.93 11.26 5.76
C ARG A 58 -0.38 10.73 7.07
N LEU A 59 0.75 11.28 7.48
CA LEU A 59 1.33 11.15 8.81
C LEU A 59 1.63 12.56 9.32
N PRO A 60 0.73 13.20 10.10
CA PRO A 60 1.01 14.49 10.71
C PRO A 60 2.30 14.40 11.53
N THR A 61 3.16 15.41 11.43
CA THR A 61 4.46 15.43 12.14
C THR A 61 4.63 16.77 12.82
N LEU A 62 5.11 16.80 14.06
CA LEU A 62 5.41 18.06 14.74
C LEU A 62 6.44 18.87 13.94
N ALA A 63 6.22 20.18 13.88
CA ALA A 63 7.20 21.15 13.43
C ALA A 63 7.75 21.87 14.68
N PRO A 64 8.89 21.43 15.25
CA PRO A 64 9.41 21.96 16.50
C PRO A 64 9.55 23.49 16.47
N GLY A 65 9.23 24.14 17.59
CA GLY A 65 9.27 25.60 17.72
C GLY A 65 8.05 26.34 17.15
N THR A 66 7.16 25.67 16.41
CA THR A 66 5.99 26.33 15.79
C THR A 66 4.68 26.15 16.57
N GLY A 67 4.64 25.20 17.51
CA GLY A 67 3.39 24.76 18.17
C GLY A 67 2.39 24.06 17.24
N LYS A 68 2.79 23.74 16.00
CA LYS A 68 1.92 23.16 14.96
C LYS A 68 2.48 21.83 14.45
N THR A 69 1.63 21.09 13.74
CA THR A 69 2.03 19.96 12.91
C THR A 69 2.20 20.41 11.46
N LYS A 70 3.17 19.84 10.76
CA LYS A 70 3.24 19.84 9.30
C LYS A 70 2.60 18.58 8.74
N THR A 71 2.14 18.66 7.50
CA THR A 71 1.64 17.48 6.78
C THR A 71 2.84 16.74 6.21
N ALA A 72 3.08 15.53 6.71
CA ALA A 72 4.01 14.58 6.10
C ALA A 72 3.24 13.35 5.62
N TRP A 73 3.92 12.45 4.92
CA TRP A 73 3.35 11.34 4.21
C TRP A 73 4.13 10.06 4.48
N LEU A 74 3.40 8.96 4.56
CA LEU A 74 3.93 7.62 4.59
C LEU A 74 3.54 6.96 3.27
N TRP A 75 4.51 6.83 2.37
CA TRP A 75 4.40 6.10 1.12
C TRP A 75 4.55 4.62 1.40
N ALA A 76 3.68 3.78 0.85
CA ALA A 76 3.74 2.33 0.97
C ALA A 76 3.95 1.70 -0.40
N TYR A 77 4.89 0.78 -0.47
CA TYR A 77 5.14 -0.06 -1.63
C TYR A 77 4.95 -1.51 -1.20
N ALA A 78 4.11 -2.27 -1.88
CA ALA A 78 3.81 -3.65 -1.49
C ALA A 78 4.01 -4.61 -2.66
N ARG A 79 4.47 -5.81 -2.34
CA ARG A 79 4.48 -6.98 -3.23
C ARG A 79 3.70 -8.09 -2.56
N ASP A 80 2.80 -8.72 -3.30
CA ASP A 80 2.11 -9.94 -2.89
C ASP A 80 1.67 -10.65 -4.18
N ASP A 81 2.33 -11.76 -4.48
CA ASP A 81 2.14 -12.49 -5.74
C ASP A 81 1.21 -13.70 -5.57
N ASN A 82 0.82 -14.01 -4.33
CA ASN A 82 -0.12 -15.09 -4.02
C ASN A 82 -1.42 -15.02 -4.83
N PRO A 83 -2.02 -13.84 -5.10
CA PRO A 83 -3.26 -13.78 -5.88
C PRO A 83 -3.14 -14.33 -7.30
N PHE A 84 -1.95 -14.35 -7.91
CA PHE A 84 -1.71 -14.97 -9.22
C PHE A 84 -0.86 -16.26 -9.13
N GLY A 85 -0.82 -16.89 -7.95
CA GLY A 85 -0.11 -18.16 -7.75
C GLY A 85 1.41 -18.04 -7.65
N GLY A 86 1.96 -16.85 -7.43
CA GLY A 86 3.39 -16.67 -7.19
C GLY A 86 3.81 -17.17 -5.80
N ALA A 87 4.99 -17.78 -5.72
CA ALA A 87 5.55 -18.30 -4.46
C ALA A 87 6.46 -17.29 -3.71
N SER A 88 6.63 -16.10 -4.29
CA SER A 88 7.41 -15.02 -3.70
C SER A 88 6.81 -14.54 -2.38
N PRO A 89 7.60 -14.37 -1.30
CA PRO A 89 7.07 -13.90 -0.02
C PRO A 89 6.42 -12.53 -0.14
N PRO A 90 5.26 -12.29 0.49
CA PRO A 90 4.62 -10.99 0.50
C PRO A 90 5.38 -10.02 1.41
N MET A 91 5.44 -8.74 1.04
CA MET A 91 6.16 -7.73 1.81
C MET A 91 5.64 -6.32 1.54
N VAL A 92 5.93 -5.40 2.46
CA VAL A 92 5.62 -3.97 2.32
C VAL A 92 6.75 -3.12 2.89
N ALA A 93 7.16 -2.11 2.13
CA ALA A 93 8.06 -1.07 2.57
C ALA A 93 7.31 0.25 2.73
N PHE A 94 7.60 0.98 3.81
CA PHE A 94 7.14 2.34 4.01
C PHE A 94 8.29 3.34 3.90
N ARG A 95 8.03 4.51 3.31
CA ARG A 95 8.95 5.65 3.27
C ARG A 95 8.28 6.92 3.76
N PHE A 96 8.99 7.63 4.65
CA PHE A 96 8.51 8.89 5.21
C PHE A 96 8.99 10.06 4.37
N GLU A 97 8.07 10.94 4.00
CA GLU A 97 8.34 12.13 3.20
C GLU A 97 7.61 13.34 3.77
N ASP A 98 8.16 14.53 3.61
CA ASP A 98 7.53 15.78 4.04
C ASP A 98 6.52 16.34 3.02
N ASN A 99 6.39 15.69 1.87
CA ASN A 99 5.47 16.05 0.79
C ASN A 99 4.89 14.81 0.09
N ARG A 100 3.93 15.03 -0.82
CA ARG A 100 3.24 13.98 -1.62
C ARG A 100 3.56 14.10 -3.12
N GLY A 101 4.66 14.76 -3.46
CA GLY A 101 5.05 15.01 -4.84
C GLY A 101 5.53 13.75 -5.55
N GLY A 102 5.46 13.75 -6.88
CA GLY A 102 5.89 12.59 -7.67
C GLY A 102 7.40 12.37 -7.64
N GLU A 103 8.20 13.39 -7.29
CA GLU A 103 9.64 13.28 -7.06
C GLU A 103 10.00 12.30 -5.94
N CYS A 104 9.12 12.15 -4.93
CA CYS A 104 9.30 11.14 -3.89
C CYS A 104 9.25 9.74 -4.49
N VAL A 105 8.24 9.48 -5.32
CA VAL A 105 8.06 8.17 -5.95
C VAL A 105 9.15 7.88 -6.98
N GLU A 106 9.54 8.87 -7.78
CA GLU A 106 10.68 8.77 -8.71
C GLU A 106 11.95 8.32 -7.97
N ARG A 107 12.25 8.94 -6.84
CA ARG A 107 13.41 8.57 -6.00
C ARG A 107 13.27 7.17 -5.40
N HIS A 108 12.10 6.84 -4.84
CA HIS A 108 11.91 5.53 -4.19
C HIS A 108 11.93 4.36 -5.17
N LEU A 109 11.39 4.56 -6.36
CA LEU A 109 11.25 3.53 -7.39
C LEU A 109 12.28 3.69 -8.53
N GLU A 110 13.40 4.35 -8.25
CA GLU A 110 14.51 4.45 -9.19
C GLU A 110 14.95 3.06 -9.66
N GLY A 111 15.07 2.89 -10.97
CA GLY A 111 15.39 1.61 -11.61
C GLY A 111 14.23 0.61 -11.74
N TYR A 112 13.04 0.88 -11.16
CA TYR A 112 11.88 0.01 -11.34
C TYR A 112 11.26 0.18 -12.73
N ARG A 113 10.91 -0.94 -13.37
CA ARG A 113 10.41 -0.99 -14.76
C ARG A 113 9.22 -1.95 -14.95
N GLY A 114 8.68 -2.49 -13.86
CA GLY A 114 7.55 -3.42 -13.89
C GLY A 114 6.20 -2.73 -13.88
N ILE A 115 5.19 -3.47 -13.42
CA ILE A 115 3.82 -3.01 -13.29
C ILE A 115 3.65 -2.28 -11.95
N LEU A 116 3.14 -1.05 -11.98
CA LEU A 116 2.83 -0.27 -10.78
C LEU A 116 1.32 -0.09 -10.66
N GLN A 117 0.71 -0.79 -9.71
CA GLN A 117 -0.71 -0.75 -9.48
C GLN A 117 -1.08 0.25 -8.38
N VAL A 118 -1.94 1.23 -8.71
CA VAL A 118 -2.23 2.39 -7.87
C VAL A 118 -3.71 2.78 -7.85
N ASP A 119 -4.08 3.64 -6.90
CA ASP A 119 -5.40 4.28 -6.80
C ASP A 119 -5.66 5.34 -7.90
N GLY A 120 -4.67 5.61 -8.75
CA GLY A 120 -4.76 6.59 -9.82
C GLY A 120 -4.44 8.03 -9.39
N TYR A 121 -3.75 8.24 -8.26
CA TYR A 121 -3.16 9.53 -7.92
C TYR A 121 -2.16 9.99 -8.99
N ALA A 122 -2.24 11.27 -9.39
CA ALA A 122 -1.51 11.80 -10.53
C ALA A 122 0.02 11.84 -10.32
N ALA A 123 0.52 11.83 -9.08
CA ALA A 123 1.96 11.84 -8.82
C ALA A 123 2.68 10.62 -9.44
N TYR A 124 2.00 9.48 -9.51
CA TYR A 124 2.53 8.26 -10.12
C TYR A 124 2.76 8.37 -11.63
N ASN A 125 2.04 9.27 -12.32
CA ASN A 125 2.16 9.43 -13.78
C ASN A 125 3.57 9.85 -14.21
N ARG A 126 4.36 10.47 -13.32
CA ARG A 126 5.73 10.85 -13.63
C ARG A 126 6.62 9.65 -13.94
N LEU A 127 6.37 8.50 -13.31
CA LEU A 127 7.10 7.25 -13.59
C LEU A 127 6.81 6.65 -14.96
N ALA A 128 5.63 6.95 -15.53
CA ALA A 128 5.29 6.54 -16.89
C ALA A 128 5.93 7.47 -17.94
N GLN A 129 6.29 8.69 -17.57
CA GLN A 129 6.82 9.73 -18.47
C GLN A 129 8.35 9.82 -18.45
N SER A 130 8.99 9.40 -17.36
CA SER A 130 10.44 9.58 -17.13
C SER A 130 11.33 8.60 -17.90
N ALA A 131 10.77 7.59 -18.56
CA ALA A 131 11.51 6.68 -19.43
C ALA A 131 10.97 6.77 -20.86
N GLY A 132 11.83 6.60 -21.86
CA GLY A 132 11.41 6.56 -23.26
C GLY A 132 10.29 5.55 -23.50
N ALA A 133 9.58 5.66 -24.61
CA ALA A 133 8.29 4.99 -24.88
C ALA A 133 8.21 3.47 -24.61
N ASN A 134 9.34 2.76 -24.45
CA ASN A 134 9.42 1.31 -24.21
C ASN A 134 10.13 0.90 -22.89
N GLU A 135 10.51 1.86 -22.03
CA GLU A 135 11.22 1.60 -20.77
C GLU A 135 10.50 2.17 -19.55
N GLY A 136 9.24 2.58 -19.68
CA GLY A 136 8.44 3.16 -18.59
C GLY A 136 7.80 2.11 -17.69
N VAL A 137 7.52 2.51 -16.45
CA VAL A 137 6.66 1.74 -15.54
C VAL A 137 5.27 1.57 -16.15
N ILE A 138 4.73 0.35 -16.12
CA ILE A 138 3.39 0.05 -16.63
C ILE A 138 2.37 0.35 -15.54
N MET A 139 1.59 1.42 -15.70
CA MET A 139 0.59 1.82 -14.69
C MET A 139 -0.64 0.90 -14.71
N ALA A 140 -1.04 0.30 -13.60
CA ALA A 140 -2.33 -0.38 -13.48
C ALA A 140 -3.25 0.40 -12.54
N ALA A 141 -4.52 0.56 -12.93
CA ALA A 141 -5.52 1.27 -12.12
C ALA A 141 -6.42 0.30 -11.35
N CYS A 142 -7.04 0.80 -10.29
CA CYS A 142 -7.84 0.02 -9.36
C CYS A 142 -9.35 0.24 -9.56
N PHE A 143 -10.09 -0.82 -9.87
CA PHE A 143 -11.56 -0.75 -9.99
C PHE A 143 -12.26 -0.49 -8.65
N ALA A 144 -11.67 -0.85 -7.50
CA ALA A 144 -12.26 -0.53 -6.20
C ALA A 144 -12.36 0.99 -5.97
N HIS A 145 -11.39 1.77 -6.46
CA HIS A 145 -11.42 3.23 -6.38
C HIS A 145 -12.47 3.85 -7.31
N VAL A 146 -12.65 3.28 -8.51
CA VAL A 146 -13.76 3.64 -9.41
C VAL A 146 -15.09 3.34 -8.72
N ARG A 147 -15.27 2.12 -8.22
CA ARG A 147 -16.50 1.66 -7.55
C ARG A 147 -16.85 2.54 -6.35
N ARG A 148 -15.86 2.95 -5.54
CA ARG A 148 -16.08 3.81 -4.35
C ARG A 148 -16.79 5.11 -4.72
N LYS A 149 -16.44 5.74 -5.85
CA LYS A 149 -17.05 6.99 -6.33
C LYS A 149 -18.52 6.81 -6.71
N PHE A 150 -18.86 5.70 -7.38
CA PHE A 150 -20.25 5.39 -7.70
C PHE A 150 -21.04 4.91 -6.47
N TYR A 151 -20.40 4.19 -5.55
CA TYR A 151 -21.02 3.67 -4.34
C TYR A 151 -21.56 4.78 -3.43
N GLU A 152 -20.83 5.89 -3.29
CA GLU A 152 -21.31 7.06 -2.54
C GLU A 152 -22.61 7.63 -3.12
N LEU A 153 -22.80 7.60 -4.45
CA LEU A 153 -24.02 8.06 -5.11
C LEU A 153 -25.15 7.04 -4.99
N HIS A 154 -24.81 5.75 -5.07
CA HIS A 154 -25.74 4.65 -4.89
C HIS A 154 -26.38 4.64 -3.49
N VAL A 155 -25.57 4.68 -2.43
CA VAL A 155 -26.07 4.63 -1.04
C VAL A 155 -26.94 5.85 -0.71
N ASN A 156 -26.64 6.99 -1.31
CA ASN A 156 -27.43 8.22 -1.14
C ASN A 156 -28.67 8.27 -2.06
N GLY A 157 -28.97 7.20 -2.83
CA GLY A 157 -30.10 7.15 -3.76
C GLY A 157 -30.06 8.25 -4.83
N SER A 158 -28.88 8.80 -5.12
CA SER A 158 -28.73 10.03 -5.90
C SER A 158 -28.64 9.80 -7.41
N SER A 159 -28.52 8.54 -7.85
CA SER A 159 -28.41 8.17 -9.26
C SER A 159 -28.73 6.69 -9.49
N GLU A 160 -29.67 6.42 -10.40
CA GLU A 160 -29.97 5.07 -10.89
C GLU A 160 -28.77 4.47 -11.63
N LEU A 161 -28.12 5.25 -12.50
CA LEU A 161 -26.89 4.83 -13.20
C LEU A 161 -25.77 4.43 -12.23
N ALA A 162 -25.61 5.14 -11.12
CA ALA A 162 -24.61 4.77 -10.11
C ALA A 162 -24.95 3.43 -9.44
N THR A 163 -26.24 3.17 -9.21
CA THR A 163 -26.73 1.89 -8.69
C THR A 163 -26.49 0.75 -9.67
N GLU A 164 -26.84 0.96 -10.94
CA GLU A 164 -26.59 0.02 -12.02
C GLU A 164 -25.08 -0.27 -12.16
N THR A 165 -24.26 0.78 -12.17
CA THR A 165 -22.79 0.68 -12.22
C THR A 165 -22.25 -0.20 -11.09
N VAL A 166 -22.60 0.10 -9.82
CA VAL A 166 -22.10 -0.67 -8.67
C VAL A 166 -22.56 -2.13 -8.72
N THR A 167 -23.79 -2.37 -9.16
CA THR A 167 -24.38 -3.71 -9.27
C THR A 167 -23.69 -4.52 -10.36
N THR A 168 -23.46 -3.92 -11.53
CA THR A 168 -22.75 -4.55 -12.65
C THR A 168 -21.30 -4.82 -12.29
N MET A 169 -20.60 -3.86 -11.68
CA MET A 169 -19.21 -4.05 -11.25
C MET A 169 -19.06 -5.17 -10.21
N ALA A 170 -20.05 -5.43 -9.36
CA ALA A 170 -19.99 -6.50 -8.36
C ALA A 170 -19.73 -7.89 -8.99
N ARG A 171 -20.22 -8.12 -10.21
CA ARG A 171 -19.98 -9.36 -10.97
C ARG A 171 -18.51 -9.57 -11.30
N LEU A 172 -17.74 -8.50 -11.48
CA LEU A 172 -16.29 -8.60 -11.73
C LEU A 172 -15.56 -9.23 -10.55
N TRP A 173 -15.91 -8.87 -9.31
CA TRP A 173 -15.29 -9.50 -8.12
C TRP A 173 -15.73 -10.95 -7.96
N GLN A 174 -16.98 -11.29 -8.29
CA GLN A 174 -17.44 -12.68 -8.29
C GLN A 174 -16.63 -13.54 -9.26
N ILE A 175 -16.30 -13.00 -10.43
CA ILE A 175 -15.42 -13.64 -11.41
C ILE A 175 -14.00 -13.79 -10.85
N GLU A 176 -13.44 -12.74 -10.25
CA GLU A 176 -12.08 -12.77 -9.70
C GLU A 176 -11.93 -13.75 -8.53
N ASP A 177 -12.96 -13.93 -7.70
CA ASP A 177 -12.94 -14.90 -6.61
C ASP A 177 -12.79 -16.34 -7.12
N GLY A 178 -13.26 -16.64 -8.34
CA GLY A 178 -13.11 -17.95 -8.98
C GLY A 178 -11.72 -18.25 -9.55
N VAL A 179 -10.87 -17.22 -9.75
CA VAL A 179 -9.54 -17.37 -10.37
C VAL A 179 -8.38 -16.91 -9.49
N ARG A 180 -8.66 -16.40 -8.29
CA ARG A 180 -7.61 -15.99 -7.35
C ARG A 180 -6.77 -17.20 -6.92
N GLY A 181 -5.45 -17.02 -6.90
CA GLY A 181 -4.46 -18.07 -6.62
C GLY A 181 -4.07 -18.91 -7.84
N GLN A 182 -4.75 -18.71 -8.99
CA GLN A 182 -4.40 -19.39 -10.24
C GLN A 182 -3.29 -18.67 -10.99
N ALA A 183 -2.59 -19.41 -11.87
CA ALA A 183 -1.54 -18.87 -12.73
C ALA A 183 -2.06 -17.72 -13.63
N PRO A 184 -1.20 -16.74 -13.98
CA PRO A 184 -1.59 -15.58 -14.77
C PRO A 184 -2.34 -15.93 -16.08
N GLU A 185 -1.93 -16.97 -16.78
CA GLU A 185 -2.52 -17.38 -18.06
C GLU A 185 -3.96 -17.85 -17.89
N LEU A 186 -4.26 -18.59 -16.82
CA LEU A 186 -5.61 -19.06 -16.52
C LEU A 186 -6.52 -17.90 -16.11
N ARG A 187 -6.00 -16.98 -15.28
CA ARG A 187 -6.71 -15.74 -14.92
C ARG A 187 -7.05 -14.94 -16.16
N LEU A 188 -6.08 -14.76 -17.05
CA LEU A 188 -6.25 -14.01 -18.29
C LEU A 188 -7.34 -14.62 -19.19
N LYS A 189 -7.28 -15.93 -19.44
CA LYS A 189 -8.28 -16.64 -20.24
C LYS A 189 -9.68 -16.45 -19.67
N HIS A 190 -9.84 -16.68 -18.37
CA HIS A 190 -11.14 -16.55 -17.71
C HIS A 190 -11.67 -15.11 -17.73
N ARG A 191 -10.81 -14.11 -17.60
CA ARG A 191 -11.18 -12.69 -17.70
C ARG A 191 -11.62 -12.31 -19.11
N GLN A 192 -10.97 -12.84 -20.14
CA GLN A 192 -11.40 -12.63 -21.53
C GLN A 192 -12.78 -13.24 -21.79
N GLU A 193 -13.05 -14.43 -21.26
CA GLU A 193 -14.35 -15.11 -21.42
C GLU A 193 -15.48 -14.43 -20.63
N ASN A 194 -15.20 -13.90 -19.42
CA ASN A 194 -16.24 -13.52 -18.47
C ASN A 194 -16.24 -12.04 -18.06
N SER A 195 -15.07 -11.39 -17.97
CA SER A 195 -14.94 -10.01 -17.48
C SER A 195 -14.93 -8.98 -18.60
N ALA A 196 -14.39 -9.31 -19.77
CA ALA A 196 -14.16 -8.36 -20.87
C ALA A 196 -15.46 -7.68 -21.34
N THR A 197 -16.53 -8.46 -21.52
CA THR A 197 -17.84 -7.92 -21.93
C THR A 197 -18.41 -6.98 -20.87
N ILE A 198 -18.33 -7.33 -19.58
CA ILE A 198 -18.83 -6.48 -18.48
C ILE A 198 -18.09 -5.15 -18.44
N VAL A 199 -16.77 -5.17 -18.64
CA VAL A 199 -15.96 -3.94 -18.67
C VAL A 199 -16.34 -3.07 -19.88
N ALA A 200 -16.48 -3.67 -21.06
CA ALA A 200 -16.92 -2.95 -22.26
C ALA A 200 -18.30 -2.30 -22.08
N GLU A 201 -19.27 -3.04 -21.53
CA GLU A 201 -20.62 -2.54 -21.23
C GLU A 201 -20.59 -1.35 -20.26
N LEU A 202 -19.76 -1.40 -19.22
CA LEU A 202 -19.59 -0.29 -18.27
C LEU A 202 -19.05 0.96 -18.96
N PHE A 203 -18.00 0.83 -19.80
CA PHE A 203 -17.44 1.97 -20.53
C PHE A 203 -18.41 2.56 -21.54
N ASP A 204 -19.10 1.71 -22.32
CA ASP A 204 -20.13 2.16 -23.27
C ASP A 204 -21.27 2.91 -22.57
N MET A 205 -21.72 2.41 -21.42
CA MET A 205 -22.74 3.05 -20.59
C MET A 205 -22.28 4.42 -20.12
N TRP A 206 -21.06 4.52 -19.56
CA TRP A 206 -20.51 5.78 -19.07
C TRP A 206 -20.28 6.81 -20.18
N GLU A 207 -19.80 6.39 -21.36
CA GLU A 207 -19.59 7.26 -22.51
C GLU A 207 -20.91 7.81 -23.06
N LYS A 208 -21.96 6.99 -23.10
CA LYS A 208 -23.32 7.41 -23.51
C LYS A 208 -23.95 8.38 -22.52
N GLU A 209 -23.71 8.20 -21.22
CA GLU A 209 -24.37 9.00 -20.18
C GLU A 209 -23.69 10.35 -19.94
N LEU A 210 -22.35 10.43 -20.01
CA LEU A 210 -21.60 11.64 -19.71
C LEU A 210 -22.11 12.92 -20.42
N PRO A 211 -22.43 12.93 -21.73
CA PRO A 211 -22.93 14.13 -22.39
C PRO A 211 -24.38 14.50 -22.02
N ARG A 212 -25.13 13.61 -21.34
CA ARG A 212 -26.55 13.78 -20.99
C ARG A 212 -26.76 14.39 -19.60
N ILE A 213 -25.70 14.47 -18.81
CA ILE A 213 -25.75 14.94 -17.42
C ILE A 213 -24.99 16.26 -17.25
N SER A 214 -25.32 17.00 -16.17
CA SER A 214 -24.59 18.21 -15.82
C SER A 214 -23.11 17.89 -15.56
N GLY A 215 -22.22 18.59 -16.26
CA GLY A 215 -20.78 18.39 -16.16
C GLY A 215 -20.21 18.62 -14.76
N LYS A 216 -20.89 19.41 -13.91
CA LYS A 216 -20.50 19.68 -12.51
C LYS A 216 -21.07 18.68 -11.50
N SER A 217 -21.85 17.69 -11.96
CA SER A 217 -22.40 16.67 -11.07
C SER A 217 -21.31 15.72 -10.57
N LYS A 218 -21.48 15.20 -9.35
CA LYS A 218 -20.61 14.14 -8.80
C LYS A 218 -20.61 12.88 -9.67
N LEU A 219 -21.72 12.59 -10.34
CA LEU A 219 -21.80 11.48 -11.30
C LEU A 219 -20.89 11.73 -12.50
N ALA A 220 -20.90 12.93 -13.08
CA ALA A 220 -20.01 13.30 -14.17
C ALA A 220 -18.53 13.26 -13.75
N GLU A 221 -18.22 13.63 -12.50
CA GLU A 221 -16.86 13.47 -11.94
C GLU A 221 -16.45 12.01 -11.81
N ALA A 222 -17.33 11.13 -11.33
CA ALA A 222 -17.07 9.69 -11.23
C ALA A 222 -16.84 9.04 -12.60
N ILE A 223 -17.70 9.37 -13.59
CA ILE A 223 -17.56 8.91 -14.97
C ILE A 223 -16.25 9.38 -15.58
N ARG A 224 -15.94 10.69 -15.53
CA ARG A 224 -14.67 11.21 -16.07
C ARG A 224 -13.45 10.57 -15.41
N TYR A 225 -13.52 10.29 -14.11
CA TYR A 225 -12.44 9.61 -13.41
C TYR A 225 -12.20 8.20 -13.97
N ALA A 226 -13.25 7.45 -14.28
CA ALA A 226 -13.17 6.12 -14.89
C ALA A 226 -12.68 6.20 -16.35
N LEU A 227 -13.30 7.05 -17.18
CA LEU A 227 -12.94 7.20 -18.60
C LEU A 227 -11.49 7.62 -18.80
N ALA A 228 -11.00 8.58 -18.01
CA ALA A 228 -9.61 9.04 -18.07
C ALA A 228 -8.58 7.93 -17.73
N ARG A 229 -9.02 6.79 -17.20
CA ARG A 229 -8.18 5.67 -16.78
C ARG A 229 -8.48 4.38 -17.55
N ARG A 230 -9.27 4.42 -18.62
CA ARG A 230 -9.70 3.23 -19.37
C ARG A 230 -8.56 2.27 -19.67
N VAL A 231 -7.50 2.75 -20.31
CA VAL A 231 -6.31 1.95 -20.64
C VAL A 231 -5.70 1.29 -19.39
N ALA A 232 -5.52 2.05 -18.29
CA ALA A 232 -4.93 1.52 -17.07
C ALA A 232 -5.85 0.55 -16.32
N LEU A 233 -7.17 0.73 -16.43
CA LEU A 233 -8.18 -0.14 -15.85
C LEU A 233 -8.27 -1.44 -16.64
N GLU A 234 -8.34 -1.40 -17.96
CA GLU A 234 -8.46 -2.59 -18.83
C GLU A 234 -7.22 -3.49 -18.81
N ARG A 235 -6.06 -3.01 -18.31
CA ARG A 235 -4.82 -3.81 -18.23
C ARG A 235 -4.97 -5.15 -17.48
N PHE A 236 -5.85 -5.26 -16.48
CA PHE A 236 -6.09 -6.55 -15.83
C PHE A 236 -6.71 -7.60 -16.77
N LEU A 237 -7.39 -7.17 -17.84
CA LEU A 237 -7.90 -8.06 -18.88
C LEU A 237 -6.79 -8.53 -19.82
N ALA A 238 -5.63 -7.87 -19.86
CA ALA A 238 -4.52 -8.19 -20.75
C ALA A 238 -3.33 -8.87 -20.03
N ASP A 239 -3.24 -8.72 -18.71
CA ASP A 239 -2.17 -9.29 -17.90
C ASP A 239 -2.73 -9.93 -16.62
N GLY A 240 -2.61 -11.26 -16.52
CA GLY A 240 -3.11 -12.06 -15.39
C GLY A 240 -2.42 -11.78 -14.06
N ARG A 241 -1.27 -11.10 -14.06
CA ARG A 241 -0.56 -10.68 -12.84
C ARG A 241 -1.23 -9.50 -12.18
N ILE A 242 -2.01 -8.70 -12.89
CA ILE A 242 -2.66 -7.49 -12.38
C ILE A 242 -3.91 -7.87 -11.58
N GLU A 243 -4.06 -7.32 -10.38
CA GLU A 243 -5.30 -7.47 -9.61
C GLU A 243 -6.38 -6.52 -10.16
N ILE A 244 -7.66 -6.86 -9.94
CA ILE A 244 -8.75 -5.91 -10.18
C ILE A 244 -8.68 -4.68 -9.25
N ASP A 245 -8.05 -4.81 -8.08
CA ASP A 245 -7.94 -3.77 -7.08
C ASP A 245 -6.59 -3.72 -6.36
N SER A 246 -6.33 -2.59 -5.70
CA SER A 246 -5.12 -2.32 -4.93
C SER A 246 -5.30 -2.63 -3.44
N ASN A 247 -6.24 -3.52 -3.07
CA ASN A 247 -6.56 -3.76 -1.65
C ASN A 247 -5.36 -4.33 -0.85
N ILE A 248 -4.38 -4.93 -1.53
CA ILE A 248 -3.14 -5.42 -0.89
C ILE A 248 -2.43 -4.28 -0.15
N VAL A 249 -2.17 -3.16 -0.82
CA VAL A 249 -1.47 -2.02 -0.20
C VAL A 249 -2.39 -1.26 0.77
N GLU A 250 -3.69 -1.16 0.49
CA GLU A 250 -4.66 -0.55 1.42
C GLU A 250 -4.69 -1.32 2.76
N ARG A 251 -4.69 -2.66 2.72
CA ARG A 251 -4.62 -3.51 3.91
C ARG A 251 -3.32 -3.32 4.66
N ALA A 252 -2.19 -3.17 3.96
CA ALA A 252 -0.89 -2.93 4.58
C ALA A 252 -0.81 -1.54 5.26
N ILE A 253 -1.46 -0.51 4.70
CA ILE A 253 -1.54 0.84 5.27
C ILE A 253 -2.50 0.94 6.45
N ARG A 254 -3.59 0.15 6.47
CA ARG A 254 -4.68 0.28 7.46
C ARG A 254 -4.20 0.30 8.93
N PRO A 255 -3.25 -0.55 9.38
CA PRO A 255 -2.68 -0.47 10.73
C PRO A 255 -2.02 0.88 11.05
N GLN A 256 -1.42 1.53 10.05
CA GLN A 256 -0.80 2.85 10.21
C GLN A 256 -1.85 3.95 10.37
N THR A 257 -2.97 3.84 9.64
CA THR A 257 -4.11 4.75 9.82
C THR A 257 -4.71 4.64 11.22
N ILE A 258 -4.79 3.44 11.80
CA ILE A 258 -5.25 3.24 13.18
C ILE A 258 -4.25 3.84 14.17
N THR A 259 -2.96 3.53 14.00
CA THR A 259 -1.90 4.03 14.90
C THR A 259 -1.82 5.55 14.85
N ARG A 260 -1.97 6.17 13.68
CA ARG A 260 -2.07 7.63 13.53
C ARG A 260 -3.24 8.22 14.33
N LYS A 261 -4.42 7.58 14.30
CA LYS A 261 -5.56 8.04 15.11
C LYS A 261 -5.27 8.00 16.61
N ASN A 262 -4.46 7.04 17.06
CA ASN A 262 -4.10 6.89 18.47
C ASN A 262 -2.97 7.83 18.91
N SER A 263 -1.96 8.05 18.06
CA SER A 263 -0.78 8.88 18.37
C SER A 263 -0.93 10.35 17.97
N LEU A 264 -1.90 10.68 17.12
CA LEU A 264 -2.16 11.99 16.49
C LEU A 264 -1.07 12.49 15.53
N PHE A 265 0.21 12.38 15.89
CA PHE A 265 1.35 12.82 15.07
C PHE A 265 2.65 12.07 15.39
N ALA A 266 3.63 12.16 14.49
CA ALA A 266 5.03 11.84 14.76
C ALA A 266 5.72 13.03 15.48
N GLY A 267 6.64 12.72 16.41
CA GLY A 267 7.29 13.74 17.26
C GLY A 267 8.33 14.61 16.53
N SER A 268 8.86 14.14 15.40
CA SER A 268 9.83 14.83 14.54
C SER A 268 9.95 14.07 13.21
N ASP A 269 10.67 14.61 12.23
CA ASP A 269 10.96 13.90 10.99
C ASP A 269 11.79 12.63 11.23
N GLY A 270 12.71 12.66 12.19
CA GLY A 270 13.44 11.47 12.62
C GLY A 270 12.52 10.41 13.22
N GLY A 271 11.54 10.83 14.03
CA GLY A 271 10.50 9.94 14.54
C GLY A 271 9.60 9.37 13.45
N GLY A 272 9.27 10.16 12.42
CA GLY A 272 8.53 9.71 11.24
C GLY A 272 9.28 8.67 10.42
N ARG A 273 10.59 8.85 10.21
CA ARG A 273 11.46 7.86 9.56
C ARG A 273 11.57 6.57 10.37
N ALA A 274 11.86 6.66 11.67
CA ALA A 274 11.92 5.50 12.55
C ALA A 274 10.59 4.72 12.55
N TRP A 275 9.45 5.43 12.56
CA TRP A 275 8.14 4.82 12.40
C TRP A 275 8.05 4.04 11.09
N ALA A 276 8.37 4.65 9.94
CA ALA A 276 8.31 4.00 8.64
C ALA A 276 9.17 2.71 8.58
N THR A 277 10.37 2.75 9.15
CA THR A 277 11.29 1.61 9.22
C THR A 277 10.74 0.49 10.10
N ILE A 278 10.27 0.81 11.30
CA ILE A 278 9.67 -0.20 12.20
C ILE A 278 8.39 -0.77 11.57
N ALA A 279 7.53 0.08 11.00
CA ALA A 279 6.31 -0.36 10.34
C ALA A 279 6.58 -1.31 9.16
N THR A 280 7.63 -1.05 8.38
CA THR A 280 8.08 -1.90 7.26
C THR A 280 8.30 -3.32 7.74
N MET A 281 9.10 -3.46 8.80
CA MET A 281 9.48 -4.78 9.31
C MET A 281 8.32 -5.49 10.01
N LEU A 282 7.59 -4.79 10.88
CA LEU A 282 6.48 -5.41 11.62
C LEU A 282 5.31 -5.80 10.70
N GLN A 283 5.02 -4.99 9.67
CA GLN A 283 3.95 -5.31 8.73
C GLN A 283 4.38 -6.42 7.77
N THR A 284 5.64 -6.45 7.33
CA THR A 284 6.19 -7.56 6.53
C THR A 284 6.16 -8.87 7.32
N ALA A 285 6.52 -8.88 8.60
CA ALA A 285 6.37 -10.07 9.45
C ALA A 285 4.93 -10.58 9.50
N LYS A 286 3.95 -9.69 9.70
CA LYS A 286 2.53 -10.05 9.66
C LYS A 286 2.07 -10.62 8.33
N MET A 287 2.55 -10.04 7.22
CA MET A 287 2.22 -10.53 5.88
C MET A 287 2.76 -11.94 5.63
N ASN A 288 3.84 -12.33 6.31
CA ASN A 288 4.43 -13.67 6.26
C ASN A 288 3.94 -14.59 7.39
N HIS A 289 2.87 -14.22 8.10
CA HIS A 289 2.33 -15.00 9.22
C HIS A 289 3.31 -15.25 10.37
N VAL A 290 4.29 -14.35 10.54
CA VAL A 290 5.30 -14.41 11.60
C VAL A 290 4.91 -13.49 12.75
N ASP A 291 5.04 -13.99 13.98
CA ASP A 291 4.86 -13.18 15.18
C ASP A 291 5.89 -12.04 15.21
N PRO A 292 5.45 -10.76 15.14
CA PRO A 292 6.39 -9.66 15.00
C PRO A 292 7.31 -9.47 16.21
N TYR A 293 6.87 -9.87 17.41
CA TYR A 293 7.68 -9.76 18.62
C TYR A 293 8.78 -10.82 18.63
N ALA A 294 8.45 -12.08 18.34
CA ALA A 294 9.41 -13.18 18.27
C ALA A 294 10.50 -12.90 17.21
N TRP A 295 10.10 -12.44 16.03
CA TRP A 295 11.03 -12.04 14.98
C TRP A 295 11.91 -10.86 15.41
N LEU A 296 11.32 -9.80 15.98
CA LEU A 296 12.05 -8.60 16.37
C LEU A 296 13.09 -8.91 17.45
N LYS A 297 12.72 -9.72 18.44
CA LYS A 297 13.61 -10.16 19.52
C LYS A 297 14.83 -10.89 18.94
N LEU A 298 14.61 -11.96 18.18
CA LEU A 298 15.69 -12.77 17.61
C LEU A 298 16.60 -11.93 16.69
N THR A 299 16.00 -11.06 15.89
CA THR A 299 16.73 -10.19 14.96
C THR A 299 17.62 -9.21 15.70
N LEU A 300 17.10 -8.53 16.72
CA LEU A 300 17.89 -7.59 17.53
C LEU A 300 18.99 -8.29 18.34
N GLU A 301 18.73 -9.50 18.85
CA GLU A 301 19.75 -10.33 19.52
C GLU A 301 20.90 -10.70 18.56
N ARG A 302 20.58 -11.13 17.33
CA ARG A 302 21.58 -11.42 16.29
C ARG A 302 22.38 -10.18 15.92
N ILE A 303 21.72 -9.05 15.69
CA ILE A 303 22.39 -7.77 15.38
C ILE A 303 23.35 -7.39 16.53
N ALA A 304 22.91 -7.49 17.78
CA ALA A 304 23.75 -7.20 18.94
C ALA A 304 24.96 -8.13 19.08
N GLN A 305 24.85 -9.37 18.57
CA GLN A 305 25.96 -10.35 18.50
C GLN A 305 26.88 -10.16 17.28
N GLY A 306 26.69 -9.09 16.50
CA GLY A 306 27.55 -8.77 15.35
C GLY A 306 27.19 -9.55 14.08
N TRP A 307 25.90 -9.87 13.87
CA TRP A 307 25.46 -10.53 12.64
C TRP A 307 25.91 -9.77 11.40
N SER A 308 26.46 -10.50 10.43
CA SER A 308 27.04 -9.89 9.24
C SER A 308 25.94 -9.35 8.31
N ILE A 309 26.14 -8.13 7.80
CA ILE A 309 25.23 -7.51 6.83
C ILE A 309 25.15 -8.31 5.51
N SER A 310 26.18 -9.11 5.16
CA SER A 310 26.13 -9.97 3.98
C SER A 310 25.13 -11.13 4.11
N LYS A 311 24.69 -11.43 5.34
CA LYS A 311 23.67 -12.45 5.67
C LYS A 311 22.33 -11.82 6.05
N ILE A 312 22.02 -10.65 5.48
CA ILE A 312 20.78 -9.92 5.79
C ILE A 312 19.51 -10.70 5.46
N GLU A 313 19.55 -11.55 4.42
CA GLU A 313 18.44 -12.41 4.01
C GLU A 313 18.00 -13.34 5.16
N ASP A 314 18.93 -13.86 5.95
CA ASP A 314 18.65 -14.74 7.10
C ASP A 314 17.92 -14.03 8.26
N LEU A 315 17.88 -12.70 8.25
CA LEU A 315 17.16 -11.88 9.22
C LEU A 315 15.76 -11.49 8.72
N MET A 316 15.41 -11.80 7.47
CA MET A 316 14.14 -11.39 6.90
C MET A 316 12.97 -12.16 7.52
N PRO A 317 11.79 -11.53 7.67
CA PRO A 317 10.65 -12.21 8.28
C PRO A 317 10.24 -13.49 7.56
N TRP A 318 10.40 -13.59 6.24
CA TRP A 318 10.08 -14.81 5.49
C TRP A 318 11.08 -15.97 5.67
N ASN A 319 12.25 -15.71 6.24
CA ASN A 319 13.22 -16.73 6.63
C ASN A 319 13.26 -16.93 8.16
N PHE A 320 12.22 -16.46 8.86
CA PHE A 320 12.14 -16.63 10.31
C PHE A 320 11.84 -18.09 10.66
N GLU A 321 12.83 -18.73 11.26
CA GLU A 321 12.65 -20.02 11.92
C GLU A 321 12.52 -19.78 13.42
N ALA A 322 11.35 -20.14 13.98
CA ALA A 322 11.17 -20.12 15.41
C ALA A 322 12.17 -21.10 16.03
N GLN A 323 13.04 -20.61 16.92
CA GLN A 323 13.86 -21.50 17.74
C GLN A 323 12.91 -22.39 18.52
N THR A 324 12.99 -23.70 18.29
CA THR A 324 12.28 -24.68 19.10
C THR A 324 12.88 -24.59 20.49
N VAL A 325 12.11 -24.07 21.44
CA VAL A 325 12.45 -24.07 22.87
C VAL A 325 12.25 -25.46 23.42
#